data_AF-A0A3D2Z7F8-F1
#
_entry.id   AF-A0A3D2Z7F8-F1
#
_cell.length_a   1.000
_cell.length_b   1.000
_cell.length_c   1.000
_cell.angle_alpha   90.00
_cell.angle_beta   90.00
_cell.angle_gamma   90.00
#
_symmetry.space_group_name_H-M   'P 1'
#
loop_
_entity.id
_entity.type
_entity.pdbx_description
1 polymer ?
#
loop_
_entity_poly.entity_id
_entity_poly.type
_entity_poly.pdbx_seq_one_letter_code
_entity_poly.pdbx_strand_id
1 'polypeptide(L)'
;SVLRWHGVDLAGPLWDTMVAAFLATPDLRRSMDYLAQALLGYRPVPISDLIGERGTDQRSMREVPLEQLTEYAAEDADVALQLWQRLG
;
A
#
# COMPACT_ATOMS: atom_id res chain seq x y z
N SER A 1 -6.21 10.03 -10.97
CA SER A 1 -6.23 8.76 -10.23
C SER A 1 -6.86 7.69 -11.11
N VAL A 2 -6.64 6.41 -10.80
CA VAL A 2 -7.31 5.28 -11.49
C VAL A 2 -8.84 5.49 -11.51
N LEU A 3 -9.43 5.95 -10.41
CA LEU A 3 -10.87 6.24 -10.31
C LEU A 3 -11.37 7.27 -11.34
N ARG A 4 -10.62 8.36 -11.55
CA ARG A 4 -10.99 9.42 -12.51
C ARG A 4 -11.02 8.91 -13.95
N TRP A 5 -10.15 7.96 -14.31
CA TRP A 5 -10.19 7.31 -15.64
C TRP A 5 -11.48 6.54 -15.88
N HIS A 6 -12.19 6.17 -14.81
CA HIS A 6 -13.50 5.51 -14.84
C HIS A 6 -14.65 6.46 -14.48
N GLY A 7 -14.45 7.78 -14.55
CA GLY A 7 -15.48 8.78 -14.29
C GLY A 7 -15.92 8.92 -12.83
N VAL A 8 -15.15 8.36 -11.89
CA VAL A 8 -15.43 8.44 -10.46
C VAL A 8 -14.59 9.56 -9.83
N ASP A 9 -15.28 10.58 -9.32
CA ASP A 9 -14.67 11.62 -8.51
C ASP A 9 -14.67 11.23 -7.03
N LEU A 10 -13.49 11.26 -6.43
CA LEU A 10 -13.31 10.99 -5.00
C LEU A 10 -13.76 12.22 -4.21
N ALA A 11 -14.60 12.02 -3.20
CA ALA A 11 -15.16 13.07 -2.35
C ALA A 11 -14.95 12.76 -0.86
N GLY A 12 -15.05 13.79 -0.02
CA GLY A 12 -14.88 13.68 1.43
C GLY A 12 -13.45 13.99 1.92
N PRO A 13 -13.21 13.94 3.24
CA PRO A 13 -11.89 14.17 3.82
C PRO A 13 -10.93 13.05 3.41
N LEU A 14 -9.76 13.43 2.92
CA LEU A 14 -8.72 12.51 2.48
C LEU A 14 -7.57 12.50 3.47
N TRP A 15 -7.10 11.30 3.79
CA TRP A 15 -5.96 11.06 4.66
C TRP A 15 -4.98 10.15 3.95
N ASP A 16 -3.71 10.50 4.05
CA ASP A 16 -2.61 9.77 3.41
C ASP A 16 -1.58 9.46 4.48
N THR A 17 -1.40 8.17 4.77
CA THR A 17 -0.50 7.69 5.82
C THR A 17 0.97 7.95 5.49
N MET A 18 1.34 7.98 4.21
CA MET A 18 2.71 8.31 3.79
C MET A 18 3.01 9.80 3.99
N VAL A 19 2.04 10.68 3.71
CA VAL A 19 2.17 12.12 3.99
C VAL A 19 2.21 12.38 5.49
N ALA A 20 1.33 11.74 6.28
CA ALA A 20 1.34 11.85 7.73
C ALA A 20 2.67 11.39 8.33
N ALA A 21 3.20 10.24 7.89
CA ALA A 21 4.49 9.73 8.33
C ALA A 21 5.66 10.65 7.97
N PHE A 22 5.63 11.27 6.78
CA PHE A 22 6.64 12.25 6.37
C PHE A 22 6.63 13.50 7.25
N LEU A 23 5.45 14.00 7.61
CA LEU A 23 5.34 15.18 8.48
C LEU A 23 5.77 14.89 9.92
N ALA A 24 5.45 13.70 10.44
CA ALA A 24 5.83 13.29 11.79
C ALA A 24 7.33 12.97 11.89
N THR A 25 7.88 12.29 10.88
CA THR A 25 9.25 11.75 10.89
C THR A 25 9.85 11.80 9.48
N PRO A 26 10.33 12.98 9.04
CA PRO A 26 10.75 13.21 7.65
C PRO A 26 11.98 12.38 7.23
N ASP A 27 12.79 11.95 8.19
CA ASP A 27 14.00 11.16 7.94
C ASP A 27 13.71 9.67 7.67
N LEU A 28 12.51 9.19 8.00
CA LEU A 28 12.12 7.80 7.77
C LEU A 28 11.81 7.55 6.29
N ARG A 29 12.10 6.32 5.84
CA ARG A 29 11.65 5.87 4.53
C ARG A 29 10.12 5.85 4.52
N ARG A 30 9.54 6.24 3.39
CA ARG A 30 8.09 6.47 3.28
C ARG A 30 7.32 5.29 2.70
N SER A 31 7.97 4.18 2.35
CA SER A 31 7.24 3.03 1.80
C SER A 31 6.34 2.40 2.86
N MET A 32 5.15 1.94 2.45
CA MET A 32 4.21 1.28 3.35
C MET A 32 4.85 0.08 4.06
N ASP A 33 5.62 -0.74 3.35
CA ASP A 33 6.36 -1.88 3.92
C ASP A 33 7.28 -1.46 5.06
N TYR A 34 7.99 -0.35 4.91
CA TYR A 34 8.90 0.15 5.92
C TYR A 34 8.13 0.70 7.12
N LEU A 35 7.06 1.46 6.88
CA LEU A 35 6.23 2.02 7.93
C LEU A 35 5.51 0.92 8.73
N ALA A 36 4.98 -0.10 8.06
CA ALA A 36 4.38 -1.27 8.70
C ALA A 36 5.41 -1.98 9.60
N GLN A 37 6.63 -2.18 9.12
CA GLN A 37 7.67 -2.81 9.92
C GLN A 37 8.09 -1.96 11.11
N ALA A 38 8.32 -0.66 10.90
CA ALA A 38 8.84 0.23 11.93
C ALA A 38 7.80 0.58 13.00
N LEU A 39 6.53 0.74 12.61
CA LEU A 39 5.48 1.25 13.49
C LEU A 39 4.54 0.16 14.01
N LEU A 40 4.34 -0.92 13.26
CA LEU A 40 3.43 -2.02 13.61
C LEU A 40 4.18 -3.32 13.94
N GLY A 41 5.49 -3.40 13.64
CA GLY A 41 6.26 -4.64 13.79
C GLY A 41 5.83 -5.73 12.79
N TYR A 42 5.15 -5.34 11.71
CA TYR A 42 4.58 -6.24 10.71
C TYR A 42 5.33 -6.11 9.38
N ARG A 43 5.57 -7.22 8.70
CA ARG A 43 6.17 -7.23 7.36
C ARG A 43 5.09 -7.66 6.35
N PRO A 44 4.54 -6.73 5.55
CA PRO A 44 3.58 -7.05 4.51
C PRO A 44 4.19 -7.98 3.45
N VAL A 45 3.33 -8.67 2.72
CA VAL A 45 3.70 -9.46 1.56
C VAL A 45 4.24 -8.50 0.48
N PRO A 46 5.47 -8.67 0.00
CA PRO A 46 5.99 -7.81 -1.05
C PRO A 46 5.30 -8.10 -2.38
N ILE A 47 5.02 -7.06 -3.16
CA ILE A 47 4.43 -7.19 -4.50
C ILE A 47 5.23 -8.14 -5.42
N SER A 48 6.56 -8.26 -5.21
CA SER A 48 7.40 -9.16 -5.99
C SER A 48 7.07 -10.65 -5.77
N ASP A 49 6.47 -11.01 -4.64
CA ASP A 49 5.98 -12.39 -4.42
C ASP A 49 4.80 -12.71 -5.36
N LEU A 50 4.03 -11.70 -5.76
CA LEU A 50 2.90 -11.85 -6.69
C LEU A 50 3.36 -11.81 -8.15
N ILE A 51 4.14 -10.80 -8.53
CA ILE A 51 4.43 -10.49 -9.94
C ILE A 51 5.90 -10.68 -10.35
N GLY A 52 6.76 -11.09 -9.42
CA GLY A 52 8.20 -11.20 -9.63
C GLY A 52 8.94 -9.90 -9.36
N GLU A 53 10.27 -10.00 -9.33
CA GLU A 53 11.15 -8.85 -9.13
C GLU A 53 10.98 -7.79 -10.22
N ARG A 54 11.24 -6.54 -9.85
CA ARG A 54 11.12 -5.41 -10.78
C ARG A 54 12.14 -5.57 -11.92
N GLY A 55 11.65 -5.69 -13.16
CA GLY A 55 12.49 -5.87 -14.33
C GLY A 55 11.66 -6.17 -15.58
N THR A 56 12.35 -6.50 -16.68
CA THR A 56 11.72 -6.80 -17.98
C THR A 56 10.73 -7.97 -17.91
N ASP A 57 10.99 -8.92 -17.01
CA ASP A 57 10.20 -10.15 -16.86
C ASP A 57 9.15 -10.05 -15.74
N GLN A 58 8.93 -8.86 -15.18
CA GLN A 58 7.90 -8.67 -14.16
C GLN A 58 6.50 -8.85 -14.78
N ARG A 59 5.71 -9.73 -14.19
CA ARG A 59 4.37 -10.09 -14.65
C ARG A 59 3.36 -8.98 -14.36
N SER A 60 2.21 -9.04 -15.01
CA SER A 60 1.09 -8.16 -14.68
C SER A 60 0.32 -8.67 -13.46
N MET A 61 -0.18 -7.77 -12.60
CA MET A 61 -1.15 -8.15 -11.56
C MET A 61 -2.41 -8.83 -12.13
N ARG A 62 -2.73 -8.58 -13.42
CA ARG A 62 -3.86 -9.22 -14.11
C ARG A 62 -3.69 -10.73 -14.29
N GLU A 63 -2.46 -11.22 -14.19
CA GLU A 63 -2.11 -12.63 -14.36
C GLU A 63 -2.02 -13.37 -13.01
N VAL A 64 -2.18 -12.65 -11.89
CA VAL A 64 -2.13 -13.23 -10.54
C VAL A 64 -3.47 -13.93 -10.24
N PRO A 65 -3.46 -15.13 -9.64
CA PRO A 65 -4.68 -15.79 -9.18
C PRO A 65 -5.52 -14.88 -8.28
N LEU A 66 -6.85 -14.91 -8.46
CA LEU A 66 -7.76 -13.99 -7.77
C LEU A 66 -7.65 -14.11 -6.24
N GLU A 67 -7.46 -15.32 -5.73
CA GLU A 67 -7.33 -15.58 -4.30
C GLU A 67 -6.11 -14.88 -3.72
N GLN A 68 -4.96 -14.97 -4.40
CA GLN A 68 -3.73 -14.30 -3.96
C GLN A 68 -3.85 -12.77 -4.05
N LEU A 69 -4.47 -12.28 -5.11
CA LEU A 69 -4.72 -10.85 -5.29
C LEU A 69 -5.65 -10.30 -4.20
N THR A 70 -6.65 -11.09 -3.79
CA THR A 70 -7.61 -10.70 -2.76
C THR A 70 -6.94 -10.56 -1.39
N GLU A 71 -6.13 -11.55 -0.99
CA GLU A 71 -5.38 -11.51 0.28
C GLU A 71 -4.41 -10.33 0.31
N TYR A 72 -3.64 -10.13 -0.77
CA TYR A 72 -2.70 -9.01 -0.88
C TYR A 72 -3.41 -7.65 -0.79
N ALA A 73 -4.50 -7.46 -1.54
CA ALA A 73 -5.23 -6.20 -1.54
C ALA A 73 -5.93 -5.92 -0.20
N ALA A 74 -6.41 -6.97 0.49
CA ALA A 74 -6.99 -6.85 1.81
C ALA A 74 -5.94 -6.48 2.86
N GLU A 75 -4.75 -7.10 2.80
CA GLU A 75 -3.61 -6.75 3.66
C GLU A 75 -3.19 -5.29 3.48
N ASP A 76 -3.01 -4.81 2.24
CA ASP A 76 -2.65 -3.42 1.96
C ASP A 76 -3.66 -2.43 2.57
N ALA A 77 -4.96 -2.74 2.46
CA ALA A 77 -6.01 -1.91 3.03
C ALA A 77 -6.03 -1.92 4.57
N ASP A 78 -5.83 -3.09 5.19
CA ASP A 78 -5.78 -3.23 6.64
C ASP A 78 -4.55 -2.53 7.24
N VAL A 79 -3.37 -2.74 6.65
CA VAL A 79 -2.13 -2.06 7.06
C VAL A 79 -2.27 -0.54 6.92
N ALA A 80 -2.86 -0.05 5.83
CA ALA A 80 -3.11 1.38 5.67
C ALA A 80 -4.03 1.94 6.78
N LEU A 81 -5.08 1.19 7.17
CA LEU A 81 -5.96 1.58 8.27
C LEU A 81 -5.24 1.59 9.62
N GLN A 82 -4.44 0.57 9.92
CA GLN A 82 -3.66 0.50 11.16
C GLN A 82 -2.62 1.63 11.24
N LEU A 83 -1.93 1.94 10.14
CA LEU A 83 -1.00 3.06 10.07
C LEU A 83 -1.72 4.40 10.29
N TRP A 84 -2.91 4.57 9.72
CA TRP A 84 -3.74 5.75 9.97
C TRP A 84 -4.09 5.89 11.46
N GLN A 85 -4.53 4.83 12.11
CA GLN A 85 -4.83 4.84 13.56
C GLN A 85 -3.60 5.14 14.43
N ARG A 86 -2.39 4.86 13.94
CA ARG A 86 -1.13 5.10 14.66
C ARG A 86 -0.59 6.51 14.47
N LEU A 87 -0.86 7.12 13.30
CA LEU A 87 -0.33 8.42 12.88
C LEU A 87 -1.33 9.57 13.02
N GLY A 88 -2.62 9.26 13.09
CA GLY A 88 -3.73 10.20 13.34
C GLY A 88 -3.97 10.46 14.81
#